data_AF-A0A524K3G8-F1
#
_entry.id   AF-A0A524K3G8-F1
#
_cell.length_a   1.000
_cell.length_b   1.000
_cell.length_c   1.000
_cell.angle_alpha   90.00
_cell.angle_beta   90.00
_cell.angle_gamma   90.00
#
_symmetry.space_group_name_H-M   'P 1'
#
loop_
_entity.id
_entity.type
_entity.pdbx_description
1 polymer ?
#
loop_
_entity_poly.entity_id
_entity_poly.type
_entity_poly.pdbx_seq_one_letter_code
_entity_poly.pdbx_strand_id
1 'polypeptide(L)'
;YGSLPNHKIKIMSRGGSDITGALAAAALDAKIYENWTDVSGILMADPRIVDTPKAIRRMTYAELRELSFLGASVLHEESILPIKLKHIPLQIRNTNEPDQPGTLIEEKFENEDDGNADDRFITGIAGRTGFYVITIYKEQILVNTSIVRKTLEIFDDFNVQIEHINLGLDSFMLTVSSTQIRDRLYDVIGKIQSECNPDTLDIEENIAMIACVGRRMRYRPGISGKLFSALGKNGINIRIITQGTNEISIIVGVESKSYNDTVRVIYDSFVG
;
A
#
# COMPACT_ATOMS: atom_id res chain seq x y z
N TYR A 1 0.14 -27.24 -1.31
CA TYR A 1 -0.38 -27.78 -2.60
C TYR A 1 -1.81 -28.24 -2.37
N GLY A 2 -2.54 -28.63 -3.41
CA GLY A 2 -3.90 -29.19 -3.29
C GLY A 2 -4.23 -30.13 -4.43
N SER A 3 -5.51 -30.52 -4.52
CA SER A 3 -6.03 -31.36 -5.59
C SER A 3 -7.11 -30.63 -6.38
N LEU A 4 -7.06 -30.71 -7.70
CA LEU A 4 -8.19 -30.35 -8.57
C LEU A 4 -9.34 -31.37 -8.42
N PRO A 5 -10.57 -31.05 -8.87
CA PRO A 5 -11.69 -32.00 -8.86
C PRO A 5 -11.42 -33.30 -9.61
N ASN A 6 -10.47 -33.30 -10.55
CA ASN A 6 -10.03 -34.49 -11.29
C ASN A 6 -8.86 -35.25 -10.63
N HIS A 7 -8.60 -35.00 -9.34
CA HIS A 7 -7.54 -35.60 -8.54
C HIS A 7 -6.10 -35.27 -8.97
N LYS A 8 -5.90 -34.35 -9.92
CA LYS A 8 -4.56 -33.89 -10.27
C LYS A 8 -4.03 -32.94 -9.20
N ILE A 9 -2.79 -33.19 -8.77
CA ILE A 9 -2.07 -32.30 -7.85
C ILE A 9 -1.86 -30.94 -8.51
N LYS A 10 -2.16 -29.87 -7.78
CA LYS A 10 -1.89 -28.49 -8.18
C LYS A 10 -1.10 -27.78 -7.09
N ILE A 11 0.01 -27.17 -7.49
CA ILE A 11 0.83 -26.32 -6.62
C ILE A 11 0.21 -24.93 -6.59
N MET A 12 0.28 -24.26 -5.44
CA MET A 12 -0.17 -22.87 -5.30
C MET A 12 0.91 -21.93 -5.85
N SER A 13 0.52 -20.85 -6.51
CA SER A 13 1.44 -19.96 -7.23
C SER A 13 2.42 -19.22 -6.30
N ARG A 14 1.92 -18.61 -5.21
CA ARG A 14 2.70 -17.86 -4.20
C ARG A 14 2.15 -18.06 -2.79
N GLY A 15 3.02 -17.94 -1.79
CA GLY A 15 2.64 -18.04 -0.37
C GLY A 15 1.97 -19.36 0.00
N GLY A 16 2.39 -20.47 -0.64
CA GLY A 16 1.68 -21.75 -0.58
C GLY A 16 1.58 -22.35 0.82
N SER A 17 2.58 -22.14 1.68
CA SER A 17 2.54 -22.56 3.08
C SER A 17 1.64 -21.65 3.90
N ASP A 18 1.75 -20.33 3.74
CA ASP A 18 0.95 -19.35 4.47
C ASP A 18 -0.56 -19.52 4.22
N ILE A 19 -0.95 -19.69 2.95
CA ILE A 19 -2.34 -19.91 2.58
C ILE A 19 -2.85 -21.27 3.07
N THR A 20 -1.98 -22.28 3.13
CA THR A 20 -2.35 -23.61 3.67
C THR A 20 -2.63 -23.50 5.17
N GLY A 21 -1.77 -22.80 5.91
CA GLY A 21 -1.98 -22.50 7.33
C GLY A 21 -3.26 -21.70 7.57
N ALA A 22 -3.49 -20.67 6.78
CA ALA A 22 -4.70 -19.85 6.85
C ALA A 22 -5.97 -20.65 6.54
N LEU A 23 -5.96 -21.50 5.50
CA LEU A 23 -7.09 -22.38 5.17
C LEU A 23 -7.36 -23.39 6.29
N ALA A 24 -6.32 -23.98 6.89
CA ALA A 24 -6.48 -24.90 8.00
C ALA A 24 -7.07 -24.20 9.24
N ALA A 25 -6.55 -23.03 9.60
CA ALA A 25 -7.09 -22.22 10.70
C ALA A 25 -8.56 -21.85 10.47
N ALA A 26 -8.91 -21.43 9.25
CA ALA A 26 -10.29 -21.10 8.88
C ALA A 26 -11.23 -22.31 8.89
N ALA A 27 -10.76 -23.49 8.45
CA ALA A 27 -11.55 -24.72 8.44
C ALA A 27 -11.81 -25.28 9.84
N LEU A 28 -10.91 -25.02 10.78
CA LEU A 28 -10.99 -25.46 12.18
C LEU A 28 -11.65 -24.41 13.11
N ASP A 29 -12.08 -23.26 12.56
CA ASP A 29 -12.54 -22.10 13.34
C ASP A 29 -11.56 -21.77 14.49
N ALA A 30 -10.27 -21.74 14.15
CA ALA A 30 -9.19 -21.54 15.12
C ALA A 30 -9.31 -20.18 15.82
N LYS A 31 -8.94 -20.13 17.10
CA LYS A 31 -8.93 -18.88 17.88
C LYS A 31 -7.86 -17.89 17.43
N ILE A 32 -6.78 -18.39 16.85
CA ILE A 32 -5.63 -17.63 16.38
C ILE A 32 -4.88 -18.45 15.33
N TYR A 33 -4.29 -17.78 14.35
CA TYR A 33 -3.33 -18.36 13.43
C TYR A 33 -1.95 -17.77 13.70
N GLU A 34 -1.02 -18.59 14.17
CA GLU A 34 0.37 -18.17 14.34
C GLU A 34 1.17 -18.46 13.06
N ASN A 35 1.79 -17.43 12.50
CA ASN A 35 2.74 -17.55 11.41
C ASN A 35 4.15 -17.38 11.96
N TRP A 36 4.88 -18.48 12.03
CA TRP A 36 6.25 -18.54 12.53
C TRP A 36 7.24 -18.33 11.38
N THR A 37 8.01 -17.25 11.48
CA THR A 37 8.98 -16.78 10.48
C THR A 37 10.36 -16.57 11.13
N ASP A 38 11.29 -15.93 10.44
CA ASP A 38 12.64 -15.56 10.92
C ASP A 38 12.74 -14.12 11.45
N VAL A 39 11.63 -13.37 11.44
CA VAL A 39 11.53 -11.99 11.94
C VAL A 39 10.59 -11.88 13.15
N SER A 40 10.95 -11.01 14.09
CA SER A 40 10.21 -10.75 15.34
C SER A 40 9.03 -9.79 15.16
N GLY A 41 8.27 -9.95 14.07
CA GLY A 41 7.13 -9.11 13.69
C GLY A 41 7.44 -8.15 12.53
N ILE A 42 6.52 -7.22 12.31
CA ILE A 42 6.59 -6.20 11.27
C ILE A 42 7.18 -4.91 11.86
N LEU A 43 8.10 -4.30 11.13
CA LEU A 43 8.72 -3.02 11.50
C LEU A 43 7.90 -1.86 10.95
N MET A 44 7.89 -0.72 11.66
CA MET A 44 7.14 0.46 11.24
C MET A 44 7.69 1.15 9.99
N ALA A 45 8.96 0.97 9.68
CA ALA A 45 9.60 1.51 8.49
C ALA A 45 10.70 0.56 8.05
N ASP A 46 11.19 0.74 6.82
CA ASP A 46 12.29 -0.06 6.28
C ASP A 46 13.58 0.15 7.10
N PRO A 47 14.16 -0.90 7.72
CA PRO A 47 15.37 -0.80 8.53
C PRO A 47 16.62 -0.41 7.72
N ARG A 48 16.55 -0.45 6.38
CA ARG A 48 17.62 0.05 5.49
C ARG A 48 17.59 1.58 5.33
N ILE A 49 16.47 2.21 5.69
CA ILE A 49 16.26 3.66 5.56
C ILE A 49 16.27 4.33 6.93
N VAL A 50 15.57 3.75 7.90
CA VAL A 50 15.46 4.23 9.28
C VAL A 50 16.28 3.31 10.17
N ASP A 51 17.19 3.88 10.97
CA ASP A 51 17.98 3.10 11.91
C ASP A 51 17.11 2.62 13.08
N THR A 52 17.12 1.31 13.35
CA THR A 52 16.39 0.69 14.47
C THR A 52 14.88 1.07 14.54
N PRO A 53 14.11 0.83 13.47
CA PRO A 53 12.70 1.21 13.44
C PRO A 53 11.92 0.43 14.51
N LYS A 54 10.98 1.08 15.20
CA LYS A 54 10.17 0.39 16.23
C LYS A 54 9.35 -0.73 15.57
N ALA A 55 9.16 -1.83 16.29
CA ALA A 55 8.25 -2.89 15.87
C ALA A 55 6.79 -2.46 16.02
N ILE A 56 5.93 -2.97 15.15
CA ILE A 56 4.48 -2.88 15.23
C ILE A 56 4.00 -4.04 16.11
N ARG A 57 3.39 -3.76 17.26
CA ARG A 57 2.83 -4.84 18.09
C ARG A 57 1.42 -5.21 17.67
N ARG A 58 0.62 -4.24 17.23
CA ARG A 58 -0.81 -4.42 16.92
C ARG A 58 -1.21 -3.63 15.68
N MET A 59 -1.72 -4.30 14.66
CA MET A 59 -2.24 -3.67 13.44
C MET A 59 -3.53 -4.34 12.97
N THR A 60 -4.34 -3.66 12.18
CA THR A 60 -5.52 -4.28 11.56
C THR A 60 -5.16 -4.91 10.22
N TYR A 61 -6.02 -5.81 9.74
CA TYR A 61 -5.92 -6.32 8.36
C TYR A 61 -5.97 -5.19 7.31
N ALA A 62 -6.70 -4.11 7.59
CA ALA A 62 -6.75 -2.95 6.70
C ALA A 62 -5.42 -2.20 6.65
N GLU A 63 -4.77 -1.96 7.79
CA GLU A 63 -3.45 -1.32 7.83
C GLU A 63 -2.37 -2.20 7.19
N LEU A 64 -2.46 -3.52 7.37
CA LEU A 64 -1.54 -4.47 6.74
C LEU A 64 -1.64 -4.42 5.22
N ARG A 65 -2.86 -4.35 4.68
CA ARG A 65 -3.10 -4.21 3.24
C ARG A 65 -2.44 -2.96 2.69
N GLU A 66 -2.65 -1.81 3.33
CA GLU A 66 -2.09 -0.52 2.91
C GLU A 66 -0.55 -0.53 2.92
N LEU A 67 0.07 -1.08 3.97
CA LEU A 67 1.53 -1.20 4.06
C LEU A 67 2.10 -2.19 3.03
N SER A 68 1.43 -3.32 2.84
CA SER A 68 1.87 -4.37 1.92
C SER A 68 1.83 -3.90 0.46
N PHE A 69 0.86 -3.05 0.11
CA PHE A 69 0.72 -2.50 -1.24
C PHE A 69 1.97 -1.77 -1.73
N LEU A 70 2.65 -1.01 -0.85
CA LEU A 70 3.90 -0.31 -1.17
C LEU A 70 5.17 -1.07 -0.76
N GLY A 71 5.08 -2.38 -0.51
CA GLY A 71 6.25 -3.24 -0.38
C GLY A 71 6.75 -3.50 1.03
N ALA A 72 5.99 -3.13 2.07
CA ALA A 72 6.26 -3.62 3.43
C ALA A 72 5.71 -5.05 3.56
N SER A 73 6.34 -6.04 2.92
CA SER A 73 5.82 -7.42 2.90
C SER A 73 6.65 -8.39 3.74
N VAL A 74 6.05 -8.88 4.82
CA VAL A 74 6.38 -10.17 5.46
C VAL A 74 5.42 -11.26 4.95
N LEU A 75 4.19 -10.90 4.54
CA LEU A 75 3.15 -11.81 4.04
C LEU A 75 2.39 -11.20 2.85
N HIS A 76 1.88 -12.05 1.97
CA HIS A 76 0.98 -11.65 0.88
C HIS A 76 -0.48 -11.66 1.33
N GLU A 77 -1.25 -10.62 0.96
CA GLU A 77 -2.65 -10.49 1.38
C GLU A 77 -3.52 -11.68 0.96
N GLU A 78 -3.33 -12.20 -0.25
CA GLU A 78 -4.11 -13.36 -0.74
C GLU A 78 -3.95 -14.59 0.16
N SER A 79 -2.77 -14.75 0.77
CA SER A 79 -2.47 -15.89 1.64
C SER A 79 -3.23 -15.83 2.96
N ILE A 80 -3.64 -14.65 3.41
CA ILE A 80 -4.33 -14.46 4.70
C ILE A 80 -5.82 -14.15 4.52
N LEU A 81 -6.33 -14.16 3.29
CA LEU A 81 -7.75 -13.92 3.04
C LEU A 81 -8.69 -14.91 3.77
N PRO A 82 -8.40 -16.23 3.87
CA PRO A 82 -9.30 -17.17 4.54
C PRO A 82 -9.56 -16.83 6.03
N ILE A 83 -8.50 -16.48 6.76
CA ILE A 83 -8.59 -16.10 8.18
C ILE A 83 -9.22 -14.73 8.36
N LYS A 84 -8.95 -13.79 7.44
CA LYS A 84 -9.57 -12.45 7.45
C LYS A 84 -11.09 -12.53 7.32
N LEU A 85 -11.59 -13.32 6.37
CA LEU A 85 -13.04 -13.53 6.17
C LEU A 85 -13.74 -14.18 7.38
N LYS A 86 -12.99 -14.92 8.19
CA LYS A 86 -13.46 -15.55 9.43
C LYS A 86 -13.19 -14.70 10.67
N HIS A 87 -12.60 -13.51 10.51
CA HIS A 87 -12.14 -12.64 11.60
C HIS A 87 -11.21 -13.35 12.60
N ILE A 88 -10.42 -14.33 12.13
CA ILE A 88 -9.44 -15.03 12.95
C ILE A 88 -8.19 -14.15 13.08
N PRO A 89 -7.70 -13.86 14.29
CA PRO A 89 -6.44 -13.16 14.52
C PRO A 89 -5.23 -13.86 13.91
N LEU A 90 -4.30 -13.10 13.37
CA LEU A 90 -3.00 -13.56 12.88
C LEU A 90 -1.89 -13.04 13.79
N GLN A 91 -0.99 -13.92 14.22
CA GLN A 91 0.14 -13.58 15.06
C GLN A 91 1.45 -13.93 14.35
N ILE A 92 2.24 -12.92 14.01
CA ILE A 92 3.60 -13.11 13.48
C ILE A 92 4.54 -13.43 14.64
N ARG A 93 5.33 -14.49 14.52
CA ARG A 93 6.29 -14.96 15.54
C ARG A 93 7.64 -15.23 14.91
N ASN A 94 8.71 -15.14 15.71
CA ASN A 94 10.05 -15.51 15.28
C ASN A 94 10.46 -16.87 15.85
N THR A 95 10.81 -17.80 14.98
CA THR A 95 11.28 -19.14 15.36
C THR A 95 12.60 -19.09 16.14
N ASN A 96 13.45 -18.10 15.85
CA ASN A 96 14.76 -17.92 16.49
C ASN A 96 14.70 -17.09 17.78
N GLU A 97 13.59 -16.36 17.99
CA GLU A 97 13.35 -15.53 19.17
C GLU A 97 11.91 -15.72 19.67
N PRO A 98 11.56 -16.91 20.21
CA PRO A 98 10.18 -17.28 20.50
C PRO A 98 9.52 -16.43 21.60
N ASP A 99 10.33 -15.85 22.49
CA ASP A 99 9.85 -14.97 23.56
C ASP A 99 9.45 -13.58 23.08
N GLN A 100 9.80 -13.20 21.84
CA GLN A 100 9.42 -11.91 21.28
C GLN A 100 7.90 -11.86 21.03
N PRO A 101 7.22 -10.77 21.40
CA PRO A 101 5.77 -10.65 21.21
C PRO A 101 5.32 -10.64 19.75
N GLY A 102 6.22 -10.36 18.80
CA GLY A 102 5.88 -10.25 17.39
C GLY A 102 4.85 -9.15 17.08
N THR A 103 3.96 -9.44 16.12
CA THR A 103 2.88 -8.55 15.66
C THR A 103 1.56 -9.30 15.63
N LEU A 104 0.56 -8.77 16.33
CA LEU A 104 -0.83 -9.24 16.29
C LEU A 104 -1.62 -8.44 15.24
N ILE A 105 -2.32 -9.17 14.37
CA ILE A 105 -3.12 -8.65 13.28
C ILE A 105 -4.57 -9.12 13.44
N GLU A 106 -5.51 -8.19 13.55
CA GLU A 106 -6.94 -8.48 13.78
C GLU A 106 -7.85 -7.61 12.89
N GLU A 107 -9.15 -7.88 12.88
CA GLU A 107 -10.11 -7.04 12.14
C GLU A 107 -10.23 -5.64 12.77
N LYS A 108 -10.36 -5.62 14.09
CA LYS A 108 -10.53 -4.41 14.91
C LYS A 108 -10.02 -4.69 16.32
N PHE A 109 -9.66 -3.65 17.04
CA PHE A 109 -9.27 -3.74 18.45
C PHE A 109 -10.30 -3.01 19.32
N GLU A 110 -10.82 -3.66 20.37
CA GLU A 110 -12.03 -3.17 21.06
C GLU A 110 -11.83 -1.94 21.95
N ASN A 111 -10.61 -1.48 22.21
CA ASN A 111 -10.34 -0.23 22.94
C ASN A 111 -9.26 0.59 22.22
N GLU A 112 -9.68 1.44 21.28
CA GLU A 112 -8.76 2.31 20.54
C GLU A 112 -8.32 3.55 21.34
N ASP A 113 -8.95 3.88 22.46
CA ASP A 113 -8.69 5.11 23.24
C ASP A 113 -8.18 4.87 24.67
N ASP A 114 -7.81 3.64 25.04
CA ASP A 114 -7.47 3.25 26.43
C ASP A 114 -6.11 3.76 26.97
N GLY A 115 -5.49 4.77 26.35
CA GLY A 115 -4.26 5.41 26.86
C GLY A 115 -3.07 4.47 27.07
N ASN A 116 -3.10 3.28 26.45
CA ASN A 116 -2.09 2.25 26.60
C ASN A 116 -0.82 2.65 25.82
N ALA A 117 0.37 2.36 26.36
CA ALA A 117 1.68 2.88 25.92
C ALA A 117 2.09 2.61 24.44
N ASP A 118 1.26 1.92 23.66
CA ASP A 118 1.42 1.74 22.21
C ASP A 118 0.55 2.73 21.40
N ASP A 119 0.39 3.93 21.95
CA ASP A 119 -0.50 5.01 21.52
C ASP A 119 0.06 5.80 20.33
N ARG A 120 0.30 5.11 19.21
CA ARG A 120 0.87 5.72 18.00
C ARG A 120 -0.22 6.07 17.00
N PHE A 121 -0.16 7.29 16.46
CA PHE A 121 -1.07 7.73 15.39
C PHE A 121 -0.81 7.02 14.07
N ILE A 122 0.47 6.81 13.78
CA ILE A 122 0.95 6.10 12.60
C ILE A 122 1.34 4.70 13.04
N THR A 123 0.73 3.71 12.41
CA THR A 123 1.02 2.30 12.60
C THR A 123 2.26 1.91 11.80
N GLY A 124 2.45 2.46 10.60
CA GLY A 124 3.64 2.22 9.79
C GLY A 124 3.77 3.15 8.59
N ILE A 125 4.94 3.09 7.97
CA ILE A 125 5.35 3.85 6.80
C ILE A 125 5.93 2.85 5.81
N ALA A 126 5.35 2.81 4.62
CA ALA A 126 5.81 1.97 3.52
C ALA A 126 5.97 2.82 2.28
N GLY A 127 6.87 2.45 1.39
CA GLY A 127 7.01 3.18 0.14
C GLY A 127 7.91 2.45 -0.83
N ARG A 128 7.79 2.81 -2.11
CA ARG A 128 8.66 2.27 -3.16
C ARG A 128 8.93 3.33 -4.23
N THR A 129 10.06 3.19 -4.89
CA THR A 129 10.44 3.99 -6.07
C THR A 129 9.98 3.31 -7.35
N GLY A 130 10.03 4.04 -8.46
CA GLY A 130 9.83 3.46 -9.79
C GLY A 130 8.39 3.57 -10.27
N PHE A 131 7.85 4.78 -10.22
CA PHE A 131 6.54 5.12 -10.77
C PHE A 131 6.64 6.09 -11.94
N TYR A 132 5.73 5.88 -12.89
CA TYR A 132 5.35 6.87 -13.88
C TYR A 132 4.06 7.53 -13.45
N VAL A 133 3.96 8.82 -13.74
CA VAL A 133 2.76 9.62 -13.57
C VAL A 133 2.39 10.18 -14.93
N ILE A 134 1.24 9.75 -15.45
CA ILE A 134 0.75 10.15 -16.76
C ILE A 134 -0.43 11.08 -16.53
N THR A 135 -0.27 12.35 -16.90
CA THR A 135 -1.30 13.38 -16.76
C THR A 135 -1.89 13.67 -18.12
N ILE A 136 -3.20 13.53 -18.23
CA ILE A 136 -3.96 13.75 -19.45
C ILE A 136 -4.83 14.98 -19.23
N TYR A 137 -4.63 15.99 -20.07
CA TYR A 137 -5.40 17.23 -20.07
C TYR A 137 -6.47 17.16 -21.17
N LYS A 138 -7.71 17.44 -20.78
CA LYS A 138 -8.82 17.59 -21.71
C LYS A 138 -9.89 18.49 -21.10
N GLU A 139 -10.29 19.53 -21.84
CA GLU A 139 -11.38 20.39 -21.39
C GLU A 139 -12.68 19.60 -21.14
N GLN A 140 -13.40 19.96 -20.08
CA GLN A 140 -14.72 19.44 -19.72
C GLN A 140 -14.76 17.93 -19.42
N ILE A 141 -13.67 17.35 -18.89
CA ILE A 141 -13.63 15.93 -18.47
C ILE A 141 -14.78 15.56 -17.54
N LEU A 142 -15.15 16.45 -16.61
CA LEU A 142 -16.23 16.19 -15.65
C LEU A 142 -17.61 16.11 -16.30
N VAL A 143 -17.80 16.70 -17.49
CA VAL A 143 -19.03 16.62 -18.27
C VAL A 143 -18.98 15.40 -19.21
N ASN A 144 -17.81 15.11 -19.78
CA ASN A 144 -17.59 14.00 -20.68
C ASN A 144 -16.50 13.05 -20.17
N THR A 145 -16.88 12.15 -19.27
CA THR A 145 -15.98 11.19 -18.62
C THR A 145 -15.54 10.04 -19.54
N SER A 146 -15.95 10.04 -20.82
CA SER A 146 -15.63 8.97 -21.77
C SER A 146 -14.13 8.80 -21.97
N ILE A 147 -13.35 9.89 -21.90
CA ILE A 147 -11.90 9.86 -22.01
C ILE A 147 -11.26 9.08 -20.86
N VAL A 148 -11.76 9.25 -19.63
CA VAL A 148 -11.27 8.50 -18.47
C VAL A 148 -11.52 7.02 -18.72
N ARG A 149 -12.76 6.62 -19.05
CA ARG A 149 -13.12 5.23 -19.34
C ARG A 149 -12.23 4.61 -20.43
N LYS A 150 -12.13 5.27 -21.59
CA LYS A 150 -11.31 4.80 -22.73
C LYS A 150 -9.86 4.64 -22.34
N THR A 151 -9.32 5.57 -21.54
CA THR A 151 -7.94 5.48 -21.08
C THR A 151 -7.77 4.24 -20.20
N LEU A 152 -8.68 3.97 -19.25
CA LEU A 152 -8.61 2.75 -18.45
C LEU A 152 -8.68 1.47 -19.31
N GLU A 153 -9.55 1.45 -20.32
CA GLU A 153 -9.65 0.34 -21.29
C GLU A 153 -8.32 0.12 -22.05
N ILE A 154 -7.63 1.20 -22.43
CA ILE A 154 -6.31 1.10 -23.07
C ILE A 154 -5.29 0.45 -22.11
N PHE A 155 -5.23 0.87 -20.85
CA PHE A 155 -4.31 0.26 -19.89
C PHE A 155 -4.63 -1.22 -19.66
N ASP A 156 -5.91 -1.59 -19.62
CA ASP A 156 -6.35 -2.99 -19.54
C ASP A 156 -5.95 -3.81 -20.78
N ASP A 157 -6.14 -3.29 -21.99
CA ASP A 157 -5.70 -3.91 -23.25
C ASP A 157 -4.19 -4.21 -23.23
N PHE A 158 -3.43 -3.27 -22.68
CA PHE A 158 -1.99 -3.41 -22.51
C PHE A 158 -1.61 -4.19 -21.26
N ASN A 159 -2.54 -4.72 -20.45
CA ASN A 159 -2.25 -5.41 -19.19
C ASN A 159 -1.35 -4.61 -18.24
N VAL A 160 -1.57 -3.29 -18.16
CA VAL A 160 -0.89 -2.39 -17.21
C VAL A 160 -1.86 -2.04 -16.09
N GLN A 161 -1.50 -2.41 -14.86
CA GLN A 161 -2.33 -2.10 -13.71
C GLN A 161 -2.15 -0.63 -13.31
N ILE A 162 -3.27 0.05 -13.11
CA ILE A 162 -3.30 1.41 -12.60
C ILE A 162 -3.37 1.36 -11.08
N GLU A 163 -2.50 2.12 -10.43
CA GLU A 163 -2.41 2.14 -8.97
C GLU A 163 -3.20 3.27 -8.34
N HIS A 164 -3.16 4.45 -8.95
CA HIS A 164 -3.92 5.61 -8.49
C HIS A 164 -4.48 6.39 -9.67
N ILE A 165 -5.65 6.98 -9.44
CA ILE A 165 -6.31 7.91 -10.36
C ILE A 165 -6.65 9.16 -9.57
N ASN A 166 -6.20 10.32 -10.05
CA ASN A 166 -6.53 11.61 -9.47
C ASN A 166 -7.23 12.45 -10.54
N LEU A 167 -8.44 12.94 -10.24
CA LEU A 167 -9.27 13.69 -11.18
C LEU A 167 -9.25 15.18 -10.81
N GLY A 168 -8.91 16.02 -11.78
CA GLY A 168 -9.03 17.47 -11.74
C GLY A 168 -10.23 17.96 -12.57
N LEU A 169 -10.35 19.28 -12.74
CA LEU A 169 -11.43 19.88 -13.54
C LEU A 169 -11.31 19.53 -15.03
N ASP A 170 -10.13 19.75 -15.60
CA ASP A 170 -9.81 19.53 -17.02
C ASP A 170 -8.59 18.62 -17.20
N SER A 171 -8.32 17.77 -16.20
CA SER A 171 -7.26 16.78 -16.29
C SER A 171 -7.55 15.58 -15.41
N PHE A 172 -6.90 14.46 -15.71
CA PHE A 172 -6.76 13.36 -14.77
C PHE A 172 -5.36 12.76 -14.87
N MET A 173 -4.93 12.19 -13.77
CA MET A 173 -3.59 11.64 -13.61
C MET A 173 -3.69 10.16 -13.26
N LEU A 174 -2.85 9.35 -13.89
CA LEU A 174 -2.70 7.93 -13.63
C LEU A 174 -1.30 7.66 -13.09
N THR A 175 -1.21 6.95 -11.97
CA THR A 175 0.08 6.45 -11.45
C THR A 175 0.22 4.97 -11.75
N VAL A 176 1.36 4.57 -12.33
CA VAL A 176 1.63 3.19 -12.74
C VAL A 176 3.06 2.76 -12.44
N SER A 177 3.25 1.47 -12.17
CA SER A 177 4.57 0.91 -11.93
C SER A 177 5.43 0.96 -13.20
N SER A 178 6.66 1.48 -13.06
CA SER A 178 7.66 1.49 -14.14
C SER A 178 7.95 0.10 -14.68
N THR A 179 7.90 -0.92 -13.81
CA THR A 179 8.18 -2.31 -14.20
C THR A 179 7.10 -2.90 -15.11
N GLN A 180 5.88 -2.36 -15.09
CA GLN A 180 4.75 -2.84 -15.90
C GLN A 180 4.65 -2.08 -17.23
N ILE A 181 4.91 -0.78 -17.22
CA ILE A 181 4.65 0.07 -18.40
C ILE A 181 5.87 0.33 -19.29
N ARG A 182 7.11 0.26 -18.77
CA ARG A 182 8.33 0.75 -19.48
C ARG A 182 8.42 0.26 -20.93
N ASP A 183 8.24 -1.03 -21.16
CA ASP A 183 8.44 -1.64 -22.50
C ASP A 183 7.28 -1.37 -23.48
N ARG A 184 6.17 -0.81 -22.99
CA ARG A 184 4.96 -0.52 -23.78
C ARG A 184 4.49 0.92 -23.66
N LEU A 185 5.29 1.79 -23.03
CA LEU A 185 4.92 3.17 -22.72
C LEU A 185 4.52 3.91 -24.00
N TYR A 186 5.38 3.90 -25.03
CA TYR A 186 5.10 4.60 -26.28
C TYR A 186 3.85 4.09 -27.00
N ASP A 187 3.57 2.78 -26.94
CA ASP A 187 2.38 2.19 -27.54
C ASP A 187 1.11 2.63 -26.79
N VAL A 188 1.14 2.62 -25.45
CA VAL A 188 0.05 3.10 -24.60
C VAL A 188 -0.23 4.58 -24.89
N ILE A 189 0.81 5.42 -24.91
CA ILE A 189 0.69 6.85 -25.18
C ILE A 189 0.15 7.11 -26.59
N GLY A 190 0.67 6.39 -27.59
CA GLY A 190 0.18 6.49 -28.98
C GLY A 190 -1.31 6.16 -29.08
N LYS A 191 -1.77 5.10 -28.40
CA LYS A 191 -3.17 4.70 -28.39
C LYS A 191 -4.07 5.72 -27.67
N ILE A 192 -3.60 6.29 -26.55
CA ILE A 192 -4.30 7.39 -25.87
C ILE A 192 -4.43 8.58 -26.81
N GLN A 193 -3.35 9.00 -27.46
CA GLN A 193 -3.38 10.12 -28.40
C GLN A 193 -4.38 9.90 -29.54
N SER A 194 -4.39 8.71 -30.14
CA SER A 194 -5.29 8.40 -31.25
C SER A 194 -6.77 8.24 -30.85
N GLU A 195 -7.07 7.61 -29.71
CA GLU A 195 -8.45 7.24 -29.35
C GLU A 195 -9.14 8.22 -28.41
N CYS A 196 -8.33 8.95 -27.62
CA CYS A 196 -8.81 9.89 -26.62
C CYS A 196 -8.66 11.35 -27.06
N ASN A 197 -7.75 11.65 -28.03
CA ASN A 197 -7.47 13.00 -28.52
C ASN A 197 -7.33 14.04 -27.39
N PRO A 198 -6.39 13.82 -26.44
CA PRO A 198 -6.16 14.76 -25.35
C PRO A 198 -5.63 16.09 -25.88
N ASP A 199 -5.85 17.19 -25.15
CA ASP A 199 -5.32 18.50 -25.51
C ASP A 199 -3.80 18.54 -25.25
N THR A 200 -3.39 18.00 -24.10
CA THR A 200 -1.99 17.79 -23.71
C THR A 200 -1.85 16.47 -22.97
N LEU A 201 -0.69 15.83 -23.08
CA LEU A 201 -0.31 14.66 -22.30
C LEU A 201 1.10 14.86 -21.76
N ASP A 202 1.24 14.78 -20.44
CA ASP A 202 2.52 14.90 -19.74
C ASP A 202 2.86 13.59 -19.04
N ILE A 203 4.16 13.30 -18.99
CA ILE A 203 4.70 12.09 -18.37
C ILE A 203 5.82 12.51 -17.42
N GLU A 204 5.65 12.19 -16.15
CA GLU A 204 6.71 12.32 -15.15
C GLU A 204 7.24 10.94 -14.78
N GLU A 205 8.55 10.78 -14.85
CA GLU A 205 9.25 9.57 -14.46
C GLU A 205 9.91 9.74 -13.08
N ASN A 206 10.45 8.64 -12.56
CA ASN A 206 11.25 8.65 -11.33
C ASN A 206 10.47 9.18 -10.13
N ILE A 207 9.20 8.83 -10.01
CA ILE A 207 8.41 9.11 -8.82
C ILE A 207 8.54 7.97 -7.81
N ALA A 208 8.58 8.33 -6.53
CA ALA A 208 8.45 7.43 -5.41
C ALA A 208 7.14 7.72 -4.66
N MET A 209 6.45 6.66 -4.27
CA MET A 209 5.21 6.75 -3.51
C MET A 209 5.46 6.26 -2.09
N ILE A 210 5.05 7.04 -1.09
CA ILE A 210 5.19 6.74 0.33
C ILE A 210 3.81 6.82 0.98
N ALA A 211 3.35 5.73 1.57
CA ALA A 211 2.16 5.67 2.41
C ALA A 211 2.52 5.85 3.87
N CYS A 212 1.80 6.75 4.52
CA CYS A 212 1.72 6.87 5.96
C CYS A 212 0.40 6.24 6.41
N VAL A 213 0.46 5.14 7.17
CA VAL A 213 -0.69 4.30 7.48
C VAL A 213 -0.97 4.31 8.98
N GLY A 214 -2.22 4.50 9.36
CA GLY A 214 -2.68 4.47 10.74
C GLY A 214 -4.19 4.58 10.86
N ARG A 215 -4.84 3.60 11.49
CA ARG A 215 -6.30 3.58 11.72
C ARG A 215 -6.78 4.77 12.54
N ARG A 216 -5.92 5.27 13.45
CA ARG A 216 -6.22 6.39 14.35
C ARG A 216 -6.14 7.76 13.68
N MET A 217 -5.74 7.85 12.40
CA MET A 217 -5.77 9.09 11.63
C MET A 217 -7.19 9.50 11.24
N ARG A 218 -8.09 8.52 11.08
CA ARG A 218 -9.47 8.73 10.66
C ARG A 218 -10.21 9.65 11.62
N TYR A 219 -10.90 10.66 11.09
CA TYR A 219 -11.66 11.66 11.88
C TYR A 219 -10.85 12.47 12.91
N ARG A 220 -9.51 12.45 12.85
CA ARG A 220 -8.65 13.27 13.73
C ARG A 220 -8.00 14.41 12.94
N PRO A 221 -8.49 15.66 13.09
CA PRO A 221 -7.88 16.81 12.46
C PRO A 221 -6.41 17.00 12.87
N GLY A 222 -5.60 17.52 11.95
CA GLY A 222 -4.21 17.92 12.22
C GLY A 222 -3.15 16.88 11.86
N ILE A 223 -3.48 15.61 11.65
CA ILE A 223 -2.50 14.59 11.23
C ILE A 223 -1.93 14.89 9.85
N SER A 224 -2.79 15.15 8.87
CA SER A 224 -2.38 15.56 7.51
C SER A 224 -1.60 16.87 7.54
N GLY A 225 -2.04 17.85 8.34
CA GLY A 225 -1.32 19.12 8.54
C GLY A 225 0.08 18.92 9.13
N LYS A 226 0.24 18.03 10.11
CA LYS A 226 1.53 17.67 10.69
C LYS A 226 2.44 17.01 9.65
N LEU A 227 1.92 16.05 8.87
CA LEU A 227 2.64 15.38 7.79
C LEU A 227 3.16 16.39 6.76
N PHE A 228 2.29 17.21 6.18
CA PHE A 228 2.69 18.16 5.14
C PHE A 228 3.58 19.28 5.69
N SER A 229 3.38 19.71 6.94
CA SER A 229 4.28 20.67 7.58
C SER A 229 5.68 20.11 7.77
N ALA A 230 5.82 18.84 8.19
CA ALA A 230 7.10 18.18 8.34
C ALA A 230 7.86 18.08 7.01
N LEU A 231 7.16 17.65 5.94
CA LEU A 231 7.75 17.57 4.60
C LEU A 231 8.18 18.95 4.08
N GLY A 232 7.32 19.96 4.21
CA GLY A 232 7.62 21.33 3.78
C GLY A 232 8.80 21.96 4.52
N LYS A 233 8.91 21.76 5.84
CA LYS A 233 10.04 22.25 6.65
C LYS A 233 11.39 21.63 6.25
N ASN A 234 11.37 20.43 5.69
CA ASN A 234 12.56 19.73 5.19
C ASN A 234 12.78 19.94 3.70
N GLY A 235 12.06 20.87 3.05
CA GLY A 235 12.23 21.17 1.62
C GLY A 235 11.82 20.03 0.68
N ILE A 236 11.01 19.08 1.16
CA ILE A 236 10.54 17.96 0.34
C ILE A 236 9.39 18.43 -0.53
N ASN A 237 9.59 18.35 -1.84
CA ASN A 237 8.57 18.73 -2.82
C ASN A 237 7.59 17.58 -3.07
N ILE A 238 6.31 17.81 -2.80
CA ILE A 238 5.25 16.83 -2.99
C ILE A 238 4.65 17.01 -4.38
N ARG A 239 4.67 15.93 -5.18
CA ARG A 239 4.11 15.88 -6.54
C ARG A 239 2.69 15.34 -6.56
N ILE A 240 2.41 14.35 -5.72
CA ILE A 240 1.09 13.68 -5.64
C ILE A 240 0.66 13.62 -4.19
N ILE A 241 -0.63 13.81 -3.97
CA ILE A 241 -1.30 13.50 -2.70
C ILE A 241 -2.51 12.64 -3.03
N THR A 242 -2.58 11.48 -2.40
CA THR A 242 -3.74 10.60 -2.49
C THR A 242 -4.14 10.16 -1.09
N GLN A 243 -5.43 10.23 -0.78
CA GLN A 243 -5.99 9.75 0.47
C GLN A 243 -7.21 8.90 0.16
N GLY A 244 -7.26 7.69 0.70
CA GLY A 244 -8.40 6.80 0.56
C GLY A 244 -9.61 7.26 1.37
N THR A 245 -10.79 6.75 1.01
CA THR A 245 -12.08 7.08 1.65
C THR A 245 -12.18 6.66 3.12
N ASN A 246 -11.34 5.73 3.56
CA ASN A 246 -11.30 5.26 4.95
C ASN A 246 -10.36 6.12 5.83
N GLU A 247 -9.63 7.08 5.25
CA GLU A 247 -8.67 7.98 5.93
C GLU A 247 -7.60 7.28 6.79
N ILE A 248 -7.38 5.98 6.58
CA ILE A 248 -6.35 5.19 7.29
C ILE A 248 -4.97 5.26 6.63
N SER A 249 -4.87 5.93 5.48
CA SER A 249 -3.67 5.98 4.65
C SER A 249 -3.63 7.32 3.92
N ILE A 250 -2.49 8.02 4.04
CA ILE A 250 -2.15 9.18 3.21
C ILE A 250 -0.91 8.80 2.41
N ILE A 251 -1.01 8.89 1.09
CA ILE A 251 0.06 8.57 0.16
C ILE A 251 0.58 9.86 -0.46
N VAL A 252 1.88 10.05 -0.39
CA VAL A 252 2.59 11.16 -1.02
C VAL A 252 3.50 10.65 -2.13
N GLY A 253 3.45 11.31 -3.27
CA GLY A 253 4.39 11.12 -4.38
C GLY A 253 5.47 12.19 -4.34
N VAL A 254 6.74 11.78 -4.40
CA VAL A 254 7.91 12.66 -4.44
C VAL A 254 8.89 12.21 -5.52
N GLU A 255 9.86 13.04 -5.89
CA GLU A 255 10.95 12.58 -6.74
C GLU A 255 11.74 11.46 -6.05
N SER A 256 12.14 10.43 -6.79
CA SER A 256 12.77 9.22 -6.23
C SER A 256 14.05 9.52 -5.46
N LYS A 257 14.77 10.59 -5.83
CA LYS A 257 15.97 11.05 -5.11
C LYS A 257 15.66 11.48 -3.66
N SER A 258 14.43 11.90 -3.38
CA SER A 258 13.96 12.35 -2.06
C SER A 258 13.28 11.23 -1.27
N TYR A 259 13.19 10.01 -1.79
CA TYR A 259 12.45 8.90 -1.18
C TYR A 259 12.93 8.58 0.25
N ASN A 260 14.23 8.33 0.43
CA ASN A 260 14.79 7.94 1.73
C ASN A 260 14.61 9.06 2.77
N ASP A 261 14.88 10.30 2.39
CA ASP A 261 14.74 11.46 3.28
C ASP A 261 13.27 11.69 3.65
N THR A 262 12.35 11.46 2.71
CA THR A 262 10.90 11.52 2.97
C THR A 262 10.48 10.49 4.00
N VAL A 263 10.89 9.22 3.86
CA VAL A 263 10.57 8.17 4.83
C VAL A 263 11.11 8.52 6.22
N ARG A 264 12.36 9.01 6.32
CA ARG A 264 12.97 9.44 7.59
C ARG A 264 12.21 10.60 8.23
N VAL A 265 11.94 11.66 7.47
CA VAL A 265 11.22 12.84 7.97
C VAL A 265 9.82 12.46 8.49
N ILE A 266 9.10 11.59 7.79
CA ILE A 266 7.79 11.11 8.26
C ILE A 266 7.97 10.30 9.55
N TYR A 267 8.92 9.37 9.58
CA TYR A 267 9.18 8.55 10.75
C TYR A 267 9.50 9.42 11.98
N ASP A 268 10.48 10.31 11.87
CA ASP A 268 10.92 11.17 12.97
C ASP A 268 9.80 12.10 13.46
N SER A 269 8.91 12.53 12.56
CA SER A 269 7.80 13.43 12.93
C SER A 269 6.72 12.74 13.75
N PHE A 270 6.49 11.44 13.56
CA PHE A 270 5.38 10.72 14.19
C PHE A 270 5.81 9.72 15.27
N VAL A 271 7.08 9.33 15.27
CA VAL A 271 7.61 8.24 16.08
C VAL A 271 8.76 8.69 16.97
N GLY A 272 9.57 9.62 16.45
CA GLY A 272 10.72 10.23 17.11
C GLY A 272 10.34 11.16 18.23
#